data_AF-A0A2M8PJ38-F1
#
_entry.id   AF-A0A2M8PJ38-F1
#
_cell.length_a   1.000
_cell.length_b   1.000
_cell.length_c   1.000
_cell.angle_alpha   90.00
_cell.angle_beta   90.00
_cell.angle_gamma   90.00
#
_symmetry.space_group_name_H-M   'P 1'
#
loop_
_entity.id
_entity.type
_entity.pdbx_description
1 polymer ?
#
loop_
_entity_poly.entity_id
_entity_poly.type
_entity_poly.pdbx_seq_one_letter_code
_entity_poly.pdbx_strand_id
1 'polypeptide(L)'
;ILAAIIQDPAILLLQLSFVIFVLLAVVFWYQDVIVRPPRTKPMNLKEGVLTLISFPLLPVLTLIFVALPVLQAQTRLLVGHTLQYRVAPKI
;
A
#
# COMPACT_ATOMS: atom_id res chain seq x y z
N ILE A 1 29.51 -8.00 11.98
CA ILE A 1 28.22 -7.64 11.34
C ILE A 1 28.08 -8.32 9.98
N LEU A 2 28.91 -8.02 8.96
CA LEU A 2 28.85 -8.71 7.65
C LEU A 2 29.00 -10.24 7.74
N ALA A 3 29.90 -10.74 8.60
CA ALA A 3 30.09 -12.18 8.78
C ALA A 3 28.89 -12.88 9.46
N ALA A 4 28.15 -12.19 10.33
CA ALA A 4 26.96 -12.74 10.98
C ALA A 4 25.76 -12.80 10.02
N ILE A 5 25.64 -11.81 9.13
CA ILE A 5 24.58 -11.75 8.10
C ILE A 5 24.62 -12.95 7.15
N ILE A 6 25.81 -13.51 6.88
CA ILE A 6 25.98 -14.63 5.94
C ILE A 6 25.76 -15.99 6.63
N GLN A 7 26.00 -16.07 7.94
CA GLN A 7 25.92 -17.32 8.70
C GLN A 7 24.47 -17.67 9.08
N ASP A 8 23.64 -16.65 9.36
CA ASP A 8 22.25 -16.85 9.74
C ASP A 8 21.31 -16.70 8.53
N PRO A 9 20.69 -17.79 8.04
CA PRO A 9 19.84 -17.74 6.84
C PRO A 9 18.61 -16.83 7.03
N ALA A 10 18.10 -16.71 8.26
CA ALA A 10 16.98 -15.83 8.58
C ALA A 10 17.32 -14.34 8.42
N ILE A 11 18.51 -13.93 8.86
CA ILE A 11 18.97 -12.53 8.76
C ILE A 11 19.23 -12.18 7.29
N LEU A 12 19.82 -13.10 6.53
CA LEU A 12 20.05 -12.94 5.09
C LEU A 12 18.73 -12.73 4.33
N LEU A 13 17.72 -13.57 4.60
CA LEU A 13 16.40 -13.44 3.98
C LEU A 13 15.71 -12.12 4.35
N LEU A 14 15.82 -11.68 5.61
CA LEU A 14 15.27 -10.40 6.04
C LEU A 14 15.94 -9.23 5.31
N GLN A 15 17.27 -9.26 5.18
CA GLN A 15 18.04 -8.23 4.48
C GLN A 15 17.66 -8.16 3.00
N LEU A 16 17.55 -9.32 2.33
CA LEU A 16 17.14 -9.42 0.93
C LEU A 16 15.71 -8.90 0.72
N SER A 17 14.79 -9.30 1.61
CA SER A 17 13.40 -8.85 1.58
C SER A 17 13.31 -7.34 1.75
N PHE A 18 14.11 -6.78 2.65
CA PHE A 18 14.21 -5.34 2.85
C PHE A 18 14.72 -4.61 1.60
N VAL A 19 15.77 -5.14 0.95
CA VAL A 19 16.29 -4.58 -0.31
C VAL A 19 15.22 -4.58 -1.40
N ILE A 20 14.53 -5.71 -1.59
CA ILE A 20 13.44 -5.83 -2.58
C ILE A 20 12.32 -4.83 -2.26
N PHE A 21 11.92 -4.74 -0.99
CA PHE A 21 10.88 -3.80 -0.55
C PHE A 21 11.25 -2.35 -0.87
N VAL A 22 12.47 -1.91 -0.57
CA VAL A 22 12.94 -0.56 -0.87
C VAL A 22 12.94 -0.31 -2.38
N LEU A 23 13.40 -1.28 -3.17
CA LEU A 23 13.42 -1.18 -4.63
C LEU A 23 12.01 -0.98 -5.20
N LEU A 24 11.05 -1.81 -4.75
CA LEU A 24 9.65 -1.69 -5.15
C LEU A 24 9.02 -0.38 -4.70
N ALA A 25 9.32 0.08 -3.48
CA ALA A 25 8.83 1.35 -2.98
C ALA A 25 9.31 2.53 -3.85
N VAL A 26 10.58 2.52 -4.28
CA VAL A 26 11.13 3.53 -5.18
C VAL A 26 10.47 3.49 -6.57
N VAL A 27 10.27 2.30 -7.14
CA VAL A 27 9.58 2.15 -8.42
C VAL A 27 8.14 2.66 -8.34
N PHE A 28 7.42 2.29 -7.27
CA PHE A 28 6.05 2.75 -7.04
C PHE A 28 6.00 4.28 -6.87
N TRP A 29 6.95 4.86 -6.12
CA TRP A 29 7.07 6.31 -5.97
C TRP A 29 7.32 7.00 -7.32
N TYR A 30 8.21 6.43 -8.14
CA TYR A 30 8.52 6.96 -9.47
C TYR A 30 7.30 6.95 -10.39
N GLN A 31 6.54 5.85 -10.40
CA GLN A 31 5.30 5.75 -11.17
C GLN A 31 4.25 6.76 -10.69
N ASP A 32 4.07 6.88 -9.38
CA ASP A 32 3.13 7.83 -8.80
C ASP A 32 3.49 9.29 -9.15
N VAL A 33 4.78 9.62 -9.27
CA VAL A 33 5.21 10.95 -9.72
C VAL A 33 4.97 11.17 -11.23
N ILE A 34 5.17 10.16 -12.07
CA ILE A 34 4.98 10.27 -13.53
C ILE A 34 3.51 10.39 -13.93
N VAL A 35 2.63 9.61 -13.27
CA VAL A 35 1.20 9.59 -13.61
C VAL A 35 0.52 10.92 -13.23
N ARG A 36 1.15 11.75 -12.39
CA ARG A 36 0.64 13.08 -12.05
C ARG A 36 0.62 13.97 -13.31
N PRO A 37 -0.48 14.70 -13.56
CA PRO A 37 -0.58 15.61 -14.71
C PRO A 37 0.56 16.64 -14.73
N PRO A 38 1.02 17.07 -15.93
CA PRO A 38 2.07 18.08 -16.06
C PRO A 38 1.66 19.37 -15.35
N ARG A 39 2.50 19.80 -14.39
CA ARG A 39 2.20 20.95 -13.53
C ARG A 39 2.39 22.26 -14.30
N THR A 40 1.43 23.17 -14.16
CA THR A 40 1.46 24.52 -14.76
C THR A 40 2.21 25.55 -13.91
N LYS A 41 2.53 25.23 -12.64
CA LYS A 41 3.21 26.12 -11.68
C LYS A 41 4.35 25.37 -10.96
N PRO A 42 5.44 26.06 -10.59
CA PRO A 42 6.54 25.45 -9.82
C PRO A 42 6.06 25.04 -8.43
N MET A 43 6.56 23.88 -7.97
CA MET A 43 6.11 23.23 -6.73
C MET A 43 6.58 24.01 -5.50
N ASN A 44 5.66 24.29 -4.59
CA ASN A 44 5.98 24.94 -3.32
C ASN A 44 6.52 23.88 -2.32
N LEU A 45 7.41 24.26 -1.39
CA LEU A 45 8.04 23.30 -0.45
C LEU A 45 7.00 22.50 0.38
N LYS A 46 5.87 23.14 0.71
CA LYS A 46 4.74 22.50 1.41
C LYS A 46 4.07 21.39 0.58
N GLU A 47 3.97 21.59 -0.73
CA GLU A 47 3.39 20.61 -1.65
C GLU A 47 4.31 19.39 -1.83
N GLY A 48 5.63 19.59 -1.72
CA GLY A 48 6.61 18.50 -1.68
C GLY A 48 6.42 17.60 -0.46
N VAL A 49 6.25 18.18 0.72
CA VAL A 49 5.99 17.42 1.96
C VAL A 49 4.64 16.71 1.90
N LEU A 50 3.58 17.36 1.42
CA LEU A 50 2.27 16.74 1.23
C LEU A 50 2.32 15.57 0.23
N THR A 51 3.13 15.71 -0.82
CA THR A 51 3.38 14.62 -1.78
C THR A 51 4.08 13.45 -1.11
N LEU A 52 5.08 13.70 -0.25
CA LEU A 52 5.75 12.63 0.50
C LEU A 52 4.81 11.91 1.48
N ILE A 53 3.95 12.65 2.18
CA ILE A 53 2.96 12.10 3.09
C ILE A 53 1.88 11.29 2.34
N SER A 54 1.57 11.64 1.09
CA SER A 54 0.55 10.92 0.31
C SER A 54 0.91 9.44 0.08
N PHE A 55 2.19 9.12 -0.03
CA PHE A 55 2.66 7.76 -0.29
C PHE A 55 2.37 6.75 0.82
N PRO A 56 2.73 6.99 2.11
CA PRO A 56 2.32 6.11 3.20
C PRO A 56 0.83 6.23 3.53
N LEU A 57 0.16 7.32 3.15
CA LEU A 57 -1.29 7.46 3.36
C LEU A 57 -2.10 6.50 2.48
N LEU A 58 -1.65 6.20 1.25
CA LEU A 58 -2.31 5.24 0.36
C LEU A 58 -2.52 3.84 0.96
N PRO A 59 -1.50 3.15 1.51
CA PRO A 59 -1.70 1.85 2.15
C PRO A 59 -2.53 1.96 3.44
N VAL A 60 -2.43 3.06 4.19
CA VAL A 60 -3.28 3.29 5.38
C VAL A 60 -4.76 3.41 4.97
N LEU A 61 -5.06 4.18 3.94
CA LEU A 61 -6.42 4.30 3.40
C LEU A 61 -6.90 2.95 2.86
N THR A 62 -6.05 2.19 2.18
CA THR A 62 -6.38 0.86 1.66
C THR A 62 -6.69 -0.12 2.80
N LEU A 63 -5.91 -0.09 3.88
CA LEU A 63 -6.17 -0.91 5.07
C LEU A 63 -7.55 -0.60 5.65
N ILE A 64 -7.85 0.67 5.88
CA ILE A 64 -9.08 1.11 6.57
C ILE A 64 -10.31 0.92 5.69
N PHE A 65 -10.25 1.37 4.43
CA PHE A 65 -11.42 1.42 3.55
C PHE A 65 -11.62 0.18 2.69
N VAL A 66 -10.61 -0.67 2.54
CA VAL A 66 -10.70 -1.88 1.71
C VAL A 66 -10.45 -3.14 2.53
N ALA A 67 -9.29 -3.27 3.18
CA ALA A 67 -8.92 -4.51 3.84
C ALA A 67 -9.85 -4.85 5.02
N LEU A 68 -10.13 -3.89 5.90
CA LEU A 68 -11.04 -4.08 7.04
C LEU A 68 -12.45 -4.51 6.61
N PRO A 69 -13.17 -3.80 5.71
CA PRO A 69 -14.50 -4.23 5.31
C PRO A 69 -14.48 -5.55 4.55
N VAL A 70 -13.44 -5.84 3.76
CA VAL A 70 -13.30 -7.14 3.07
C VAL A 70 -13.11 -8.27 4.08
N LEU A 71 -12.24 -8.10 5.09
CA LEU A 71 -12.06 -9.09 6.15
C LEU A 71 -13.34 -9.30 6.94
N GLN A 72 -14.09 -8.24 7.24
CA GLN A 72 -15.38 -8.33 7.90
C GLN A 72 -16.40 -9.11 7.04
N ALA A 73 -16.49 -8.83 5.74
CA ALA A 73 -17.38 -9.53 4.83
C ALA A 73 -17.00 -11.01 4.69
N GLN A 74 -15.72 -11.32 4.51
CA GLN A 74 -15.20 -12.69 4.45
C GLN A 74 -15.48 -13.45 5.73
N THR A 75 -15.21 -12.85 6.90
CA THR A 75 -15.50 -13.46 8.20
C THR A 75 -16.99 -13.73 8.37
N ARG A 76 -17.85 -12.78 7.96
CA ARG A 76 -19.30 -12.94 8.01
C ARG A 76 -19.78 -14.12 7.15
N LEU A 77 -19.20 -14.31 5.97
CA LEU A 77 -19.49 -15.46 5.11
C LEU A 77 -19.01 -16.78 5.72
N LEU A 78 -17.80 -16.81 6.31
CA LEU A 78 -17.26 -17.99 6.98
C LEU A 78 -18.10 -18.42 8.20
N VAL A 79 -18.67 -17.46 8.91
CA VAL A 79 -19.59 -17.69 10.05
C VAL A 79 -21.00 -18.11 9.58
N GLY A 80 -21.21 -18.29 8.27
CA GLY A 80 -22.46 -18.79 7.71
C GLY A 80 -23.55 -17.74 7.55
N HIS A 81 -23.24 -16.45 7.74
CA HIS A 81 -24.19 -15.38 7.44
C HIS A 81 -24.27 -15.17 5.93
N THR A 82 -25.43 -15.42 5.34
CA THR A 82 -25.68 -15.17 3.92
C THR A 82 -25.67 -13.67 3.62
N LEU A 83 -24.92 -13.25 2.60
CA LEU A 83 -25.03 -11.90 2.04
C LEU A 83 -26.41 -11.74 1.42
N GLN A 84 -27.31 -11.02 2.09
CA GLN A 84 -28.58 -10.61 1.49
C GLN A 84 -28.30 -9.55 0.43
N TYR A 85 -28.24 -9.97 -0.84
CA TYR A 85 -28.15 -9.04 -1.96
C TYR A 85 -29.48 -8.29 -2.11
N ARG A 86 -29.53 -7.07 -1.59
CA ARG A 86 -30.58 -6.12 -1.95
C ARG A 86 -30.16 -5.44 -3.24
N VAL A 87 -30.69 -5.93 -4.36
CA VAL A 87 -30.52 -5.27 -5.66
C VAL A 87 -31.34 -3.99 -5.68
N ALA A 88 -30.73 -2.88 -6.13
CA ALA A 88 -31.48 -1.67 -6.43
C ALA A 88 -32.41 -1.96 -7.62
N PRO A 89 -33.69 -1.52 -7.57
CA PRO A 89 -34.56 -1.64 -8.72
C PRO A 89 -33.94 -0.87 -9.88
N LYS A 90 -33.83 -1.54 -11.03
CA LYS A 90 -33.37 -0.92 -12.26
C LYS A 90 -34.41 0.12 -12.68
N ILE A 91 -33.98 1.38 -12.79
CA ILE A 91 -34.77 2.50 -13.34
C ILE A 91 -34.73 2.44 -14.86
#